data_AF-A0A0Q6R8N4-F1
#
_entry.id   AF-A0A0Q6R8N4-F1
#
_cell.length_a   1.000
_cell.length_b   1.000
_cell.length_c   1.000
_cell.angle_alpha   90.00
_cell.angle_beta   90.00
_cell.angle_gamma   90.00
#
_symmetry.space_group_name_H-M   'P 1'
#
loop_
_entity.id
_entity.type
_entity.pdbx_description
1 polymer ?
#
loop_
_entity_poly.entity_id
_entity_poly.type
_entity_poly.pdbx_seq_one_letter_code
_entity_poly.pdbx_strand_id
1 'polypeptide(L)'
;MPPERPADSPRRPRLTPAIADARRAVREHVADLAAGDLLLVALSGGPDSLALAAAVAFEAPRAGLRAGAVIVDHGLQPGSAEVAERAAESARDLGLDPVLVRRVDVGAAGGPEAAARAARYGALDAAAAELGAAAVLLGHTMDDQAETVLLGLARGSGTASVAGMAAQAGLYRRPLLGLRRAVLAQACVDAGLAPWHDPHNGDDRFARVRVRRSILPMLESELDAGATEALARTAEIAREDSEALDRMVDEVAEELVELEEAGCSLPVDWLAANPAALRNRLIRLVARVEFGAALSRAQTLEVARLVTDWHGQKAVHLPGIRVERTAGRIVFTAAPEPAPSPADS
;
A
#
# COMPACT_ATOMS: atom_id res chain seq x y z
N MET A 1 -4.96 15.46 63.18
CA MET A 1 -4.96 14.75 61.89
C MET A 1 -4.66 15.75 60.79
N PRO A 2 -3.63 15.56 59.97
CA PRO A 2 -3.42 16.42 58.80
C PRO A 2 -4.50 16.12 57.75
N PRO A 3 -4.93 17.11 56.95
CA PRO A 3 -5.95 16.92 55.94
C PRO A 3 -5.43 16.03 54.79
N GLU A 4 -6.29 15.12 54.32
CA GLU A 4 -6.04 14.24 53.18
C GLU A 4 -5.78 15.07 51.91
N ARG A 5 -4.72 14.70 51.19
CA ARG A 5 -4.41 15.27 49.87
C ARG A 5 -5.46 14.78 48.86
N PRO A 6 -5.96 15.65 47.96
CA PRO A 6 -6.90 15.23 46.92
C PRO A 6 -6.24 14.22 45.98
N ALA A 7 -7.04 13.26 45.53
CA ALA A 7 -6.64 12.15 44.66
C ALA A 7 -5.90 12.64 43.39
N ASP A 8 -4.81 11.93 43.08
CA ASP A 8 -3.94 12.13 41.91
C ASP A 8 -4.81 12.13 40.65
N SER A 9 -4.87 13.27 39.95
CA SER A 9 -5.46 13.35 38.62
C SER A 9 -4.74 12.34 37.72
N PRO A 10 -5.41 11.60 36.81
CA PRO A 10 -4.72 10.65 35.95
C PRO A 10 -3.61 11.39 35.21
N ARG A 11 -2.35 11.10 35.57
CA ARG A 11 -1.18 11.78 35.01
C ARG A 11 -1.21 11.53 33.51
N ARG A 12 -1.36 12.61 32.73
CA ARG A 12 -1.15 12.54 31.29
C ARG A 12 0.18 11.83 31.04
N PRO A 13 0.23 10.80 30.15
CA PRO A 13 1.47 10.13 29.82
C PRO A 13 2.53 11.18 29.47
N ARG A 14 3.72 11.07 30.07
CA ARG A 14 4.84 11.97 29.74
C ARG A 14 5.14 11.79 28.25
N LEU A 15 5.39 12.89 27.55
CA LEU A 15 5.78 12.84 26.13
C LEU A 15 7.16 12.20 26.02
N THR A 16 7.21 10.91 25.74
CA THR A 16 8.45 10.18 25.47
C THR A 16 8.86 10.36 24.00
N PRO A 17 10.13 10.11 23.64
CA PRO A 17 10.57 10.15 22.25
C PRO A 17 9.71 9.27 21.33
N ALA A 18 9.38 8.05 21.76
CA ALA A 18 8.58 7.11 20.98
C ALA A 18 7.16 7.65 20.68
N ILE A 19 6.50 8.25 21.68
CA ILE A 19 5.20 8.91 21.49
C ILE A 19 5.34 10.14 20.58
N ALA A 20 6.39 10.95 20.77
CA ALA A 20 6.64 12.15 19.99
C ALA A 20 6.87 11.84 18.51
N ASP A 21 7.60 10.76 18.21
CA ASP A 21 7.89 10.31 16.85
C ASP A 21 6.62 9.87 16.11
N ALA A 22 5.78 9.03 16.74
CA ALA A 22 4.50 8.62 16.16
C ALA A 22 3.57 9.82 15.91
N ARG A 23 3.52 10.76 16.85
CA ARG A 23 2.73 12.00 16.74
C ARG A 23 3.24 12.92 15.63
N ARG A 24 4.56 13.13 15.53
CA ARG A 24 5.18 13.91 14.46
C ARG A 24 4.86 13.32 13.09
N ALA A 25 5.03 12.00 12.95
CA ALA A 25 4.74 11.28 11.72
C ALA A 25 3.27 11.47 11.27
N VAL A 26 2.32 11.37 12.20
CA VAL A 26 0.89 11.63 11.90
C VAL A 26 0.67 13.09 11.48
N ARG A 27 1.19 14.06 12.24
CA ARG A 27 1.01 15.49 11.98
C ARG A 27 1.45 15.87 10.56
N GLU A 28 2.62 15.39 10.13
CA GLU A 28 3.17 15.64 8.80
C GLU A 28 2.27 15.06 7.69
N HIS A 29 1.71 13.87 7.92
CA HIS A 29 0.86 13.16 6.95
C HIS A 29 -0.59 13.62 6.93
N VAL A 30 -1.00 14.62 7.72
CA VAL A 30 -2.37 15.13 7.71
C VAL A 30 -2.42 16.65 7.53
N ALA A 31 -1.26 17.28 7.30
CA ALA A 31 -1.11 18.73 7.24
C ALA A 31 -1.79 19.37 6.00
N ASP A 32 -2.00 18.60 4.95
CA ASP A 32 -2.67 19.00 3.71
C ASP A 32 -4.19 18.86 3.75
N LEU A 33 -4.76 18.29 4.82
CA LEU A 33 -6.21 18.11 4.96
C LEU A 33 -6.91 19.38 5.46
N ALA A 34 -8.18 19.54 5.08
CA ALA A 34 -8.98 20.70 5.44
C ALA A 34 -9.61 20.52 6.84
N ALA A 35 -9.79 21.65 7.55
CA ALA A 35 -10.48 21.62 8.84
C ALA A 35 -11.89 21.02 8.71
N GLY A 36 -12.24 20.11 9.61
CA GLY A 36 -13.49 19.36 9.59
C GLY A 36 -13.43 18.02 8.83
N ASP A 37 -12.36 17.77 8.05
CA ASP A 37 -12.17 16.49 7.36
C ASP A 37 -12.10 15.32 8.36
N LEU A 38 -12.60 14.17 7.94
CA LEU A 38 -12.58 12.94 8.72
C LEU A 38 -11.42 12.04 8.32
N LEU A 39 -10.61 11.68 9.31
CA LEU A 39 -9.58 10.65 9.24
C LEU A 39 -10.11 9.32 9.79
N LEU A 40 -9.84 8.21 9.11
CA LEU A 40 -10.12 6.88 9.65
C LEU A 40 -8.83 6.10 9.89
N VAL A 41 -8.67 5.52 11.07
CA VAL A 41 -7.57 4.60 11.37
C VAL A 41 -8.00 3.18 11.11
N ALA A 42 -7.28 2.46 10.25
CA ALA A 42 -7.47 1.02 10.07
C ALA A 42 -6.82 0.26 11.24
N LEU A 43 -7.62 -0.03 12.27
CA LEU A 43 -7.16 -0.53 13.56
C LEU A 43 -7.32 -2.06 13.65
N SER A 44 -6.20 -2.78 13.75
CA SER A 44 -6.22 -4.24 13.95
C SER A 44 -6.12 -4.65 15.42
N GLY A 45 -5.87 -3.70 16.33
CA GLY A 45 -5.61 -3.94 17.74
C GLY A 45 -4.16 -4.34 18.07
N GLY A 46 -3.31 -4.55 17.06
CA GLY A 46 -1.88 -4.77 17.24
C GLY A 46 -1.11 -3.49 17.61
N PRO A 47 0.15 -3.60 18.07
CA PRO A 47 0.93 -2.48 18.60
C PRO A 47 1.06 -1.32 17.61
N ASP A 48 1.40 -1.60 16.36
CA ASP A 48 1.61 -0.55 15.34
C ASP A 48 0.32 0.25 15.08
N SER A 49 -0.80 -0.45 14.94
CA SER A 49 -2.11 0.17 14.69
C SER A 49 -2.66 0.91 15.91
N LEU A 50 -2.37 0.43 17.13
CA LEU A 50 -2.83 1.05 18.37
C LEU A 50 -2.02 2.31 18.70
N ALA A 51 -0.69 2.27 18.49
CA ALA A 51 0.16 3.45 18.56
C ALA A 51 -0.28 4.53 17.55
N LEU A 52 -0.63 4.12 16.32
CA LEU A 52 -1.19 5.00 15.31
C LEU A 52 -2.51 5.63 15.77
N ALA A 53 -3.45 4.83 16.27
CA ALA A 53 -4.73 5.32 16.78
C ALA A 53 -4.54 6.38 17.88
N ALA A 54 -3.63 6.12 18.83
CA ALA A 54 -3.33 7.07 19.90
C ALA A 54 -2.67 8.36 19.40
N ALA A 55 -1.79 8.27 18.41
CA ALA A 55 -1.19 9.45 17.77
C ALA A 55 -2.24 10.28 17.02
N VAL A 56 -3.13 9.63 16.27
CA VAL A 56 -4.23 10.29 15.54
C VAL A 56 -5.22 10.95 16.48
N ALA A 57 -5.65 10.25 17.53
CA ALA A 57 -6.56 10.79 18.54
C ALA A 57 -5.99 12.06 19.21
N PHE A 58 -4.67 12.15 19.34
CA PHE A 58 -4.02 13.33 19.89
C PHE A 58 -3.88 14.46 18.85
N GLU A 59 -3.46 14.16 17.63
CA GLU A 59 -3.10 15.17 16.64
C GLU A 59 -4.29 15.70 15.84
N ALA A 60 -5.27 14.86 15.50
CA ALA A 60 -6.39 15.26 14.66
C ALA A 60 -7.21 16.43 15.24
N PRO A 61 -7.65 16.42 16.51
CA PRO A 61 -8.40 17.55 17.07
C PRO A 61 -7.60 18.87 17.10
N ARG A 62 -6.26 18.78 17.21
CA ARG A 62 -5.37 19.96 17.21
C ARG A 62 -5.19 20.56 15.82
N ALA A 63 -5.33 19.75 14.78
CA ALA A 63 -5.39 20.17 13.40
C ALA A 63 -6.80 20.60 12.96
N GLY A 64 -7.80 20.55 13.85
CA GLY A 64 -9.21 20.82 13.51
C GLY A 64 -9.86 19.70 12.70
N LEU A 65 -9.28 18.50 12.71
CA LEU A 65 -9.76 17.32 12.00
C LEU A 65 -10.63 16.44 12.92
N ARG A 66 -11.56 15.70 12.32
CA ARG A 66 -12.29 14.61 12.96
C ARG A 66 -11.50 13.32 12.79
N ALA A 67 -11.59 12.40 13.76
CA ALA A 67 -10.90 11.12 13.67
C ALA A 67 -11.76 9.98 14.19
N GLY A 68 -11.86 8.93 13.38
CA GLY A 68 -12.53 7.66 13.69
C GLY A 68 -11.63 6.45 13.46
N ALA A 69 -12.18 5.26 13.66
CA ALA A 69 -11.50 4.00 13.46
C ALA A 69 -12.37 2.98 12.71
N VAL A 70 -11.72 2.13 11.91
CA VAL A 70 -12.34 0.98 11.24
C VAL A 70 -11.56 -0.27 11.61
N ILE A 71 -12.27 -1.24 12.19
CA ILE A 71 -11.75 -2.54 12.57
C ILE A 71 -12.34 -3.56 11.59
N VAL A 72 -11.47 -4.33 10.94
CA VAL A 72 -11.90 -5.40 10.02
C VAL A 72 -11.72 -6.74 10.70
N ASP A 73 -12.83 -7.42 10.98
CA ASP A 73 -12.85 -8.80 11.46
C ASP A 73 -12.93 -9.75 10.26
N HIS A 74 -11.86 -10.51 10.04
CA HIS A 74 -11.78 -11.49 8.95
C HIS A 74 -12.48 -12.82 9.25
N GLY A 75 -12.94 -13.04 10.49
CA GLY A 75 -13.60 -14.30 10.88
C GLY A 75 -12.74 -15.55 10.75
N LEU A 76 -11.41 -15.40 10.58
CA LEU A 76 -10.49 -16.51 10.29
C LEU A 76 -10.25 -17.42 11.49
N GLN A 77 -10.54 -16.95 12.71
CA GLN A 77 -10.26 -17.68 13.95
C GLN A 77 -11.44 -17.57 14.93
N PRO A 78 -11.67 -18.60 15.76
CA PRO A 78 -12.52 -18.48 16.94
C PRO A 78 -12.03 -17.33 17.85
N GLY A 79 -12.95 -16.50 18.36
CA GLY A 79 -12.62 -15.35 19.20
C GLY A 79 -12.18 -14.08 18.46
N SER A 80 -12.14 -14.09 17.12
CA SER A 80 -11.82 -12.91 16.29
C SER A 80 -12.76 -11.73 16.55
N ALA A 81 -14.05 -11.99 16.76
CA ALA A 81 -15.03 -10.96 17.14
C ALA A 81 -14.69 -10.26 18.48
N GLU A 82 -14.20 -11.00 19.47
CA GLU A 82 -13.78 -10.44 20.77
C GLU A 82 -12.50 -9.62 20.65
N VAL A 83 -11.58 -10.01 19.76
CA VAL A 83 -10.40 -9.19 19.42
C VAL A 83 -10.85 -7.88 18.76
N ALA A 84 -11.78 -7.97 17.80
CA ALA A 84 -12.29 -6.81 17.09
C ALA A 84 -13.02 -5.82 18.01
N GLU A 85 -13.85 -6.32 18.95
CA GLU A 85 -14.54 -5.46 19.90
C GLU A 85 -13.57 -4.81 20.89
N ARG A 86 -12.56 -5.53 21.40
CA ARG A 86 -11.52 -4.93 22.26
C ARG A 86 -10.74 -3.81 21.55
N ALA A 87 -10.47 -3.98 20.26
CA ALA A 87 -9.86 -2.94 19.45
C ALA A 87 -10.80 -1.73 19.29
N ALA A 88 -12.10 -1.97 19.09
CA ALA A 88 -13.11 -0.92 19.03
C ALA A 88 -13.25 -0.15 20.36
N GLU A 89 -13.29 -0.85 21.49
CA GLU A 89 -13.27 -0.25 22.83
C GLU A 89 -12.03 0.62 23.02
N SER A 90 -10.85 0.11 22.67
CA SER A 90 -9.60 0.89 22.74
C SER A 90 -9.66 2.17 21.90
N ALA A 91 -10.27 2.12 20.71
CA ALA A 91 -10.47 3.31 19.87
C ALA A 91 -11.40 4.33 20.52
N ARG A 92 -12.51 3.87 21.11
CA ARG A 92 -13.47 4.73 21.80
C ARG A 92 -12.85 5.38 23.04
N ASP A 93 -12.06 4.63 23.81
CA ASP A 93 -11.35 5.13 25.00
C ASP A 93 -10.29 6.18 24.64
N LEU A 94 -9.68 6.07 23.46
CA LEU A 94 -8.80 7.09 22.90
C LEU A 94 -9.54 8.36 22.43
N GLY A 95 -10.88 8.32 22.36
CA GLY A 95 -11.71 9.43 21.90
C GLY A 95 -11.90 9.48 20.37
N LEU A 96 -11.69 8.37 19.67
CA LEU A 96 -12.01 8.27 18.24
C LEU A 96 -13.51 8.07 18.05
N ASP A 97 -14.09 8.81 17.12
CA ASP A 97 -15.50 8.75 16.75
C ASP A 97 -15.67 9.25 15.30
N PRO A 98 -16.26 8.45 14.38
CA PRO A 98 -16.94 7.16 14.59
C PRO A 98 -16.00 5.96 14.73
N VAL A 99 -16.47 4.88 15.38
CA VAL A 99 -15.79 3.57 15.45
C VAL A 99 -16.64 2.50 14.80
N LEU A 100 -16.14 1.91 13.72
CA LEU A 100 -16.83 0.89 12.93
C LEU A 100 -16.13 -0.46 13.04
N VAL A 101 -16.88 -1.51 13.35
CA VAL A 101 -16.44 -2.90 13.17
C VAL A 101 -17.10 -3.44 11.91
N ARG A 102 -16.30 -4.05 11.02
CA ARG A 102 -16.74 -4.65 9.76
C ARG A 102 -16.28 -6.10 9.71
N ARG A 103 -17.23 -7.02 9.76
CA ARG A 103 -16.96 -8.43 9.51
C ARG A 103 -16.93 -8.67 8.00
N VAL A 104 -15.91 -9.38 7.53
CA VAL A 104 -15.74 -9.72 6.11
C VAL A 104 -15.60 -11.22 5.93
N ASP A 105 -16.18 -11.72 4.83
CA ASP A 105 -15.98 -13.10 4.40
C ASP A 105 -14.77 -13.16 3.47
N VAL A 106 -13.74 -13.90 3.88
CA VAL A 106 -12.54 -14.11 3.07
C VAL A 106 -12.85 -15.17 2.02
N GLY A 107 -12.98 -14.75 0.76
CA GLY A 107 -13.17 -15.67 -0.37
C GLY A 107 -11.97 -16.57 -0.64
N ALA A 108 -12.10 -17.50 -1.60
CA ALA A 108 -11.04 -18.45 -1.96
C ALA A 108 -10.14 -18.01 -3.14
N ALA A 109 -10.50 -16.93 -3.85
CA ALA A 109 -9.83 -16.52 -5.08
C ALA A 109 -8.46 -15.86 -4.82
N GLY A 110 -7.43 -16.28 -5.58
CA GLY A 110 -6.08 -15.67 -5.50
C GLY A 110 -5.21 -16.14 -4.32
N GLY A 111 -5.68 -17.11 -3.55
CA GLY A 111 -5.01 -17.60 -2.33
C GLY A 111 -5.42 -16.82 -1.08
N PRO A 112 -5.28 -17.42 0.12
CA PRO A 112 -5.88 -16.91 1.35
C PRO A 112 -5.39 -15.50 1.75
N GLU A 113 -4.10 -15.19 1.54
CA GLU A 113 -3.53 -13.88 1.89
C GLU A 113 -4.03 -12.77 0.95
N ALA A 114 -4.09 -13.04 -0.36
CA ALA A 114 -4.58 -12.07 -1.34
C ALA A 114 -6.08 -11.81 -1.16
N ALA A 115 -6.88 -12.85 -0.92
CA ALA A 115 -8.31 -12.73 -0.63
C ALA A 115 -8.58 -11.94 0.66
N ALA A 116 -7.85 -12.24 1.74
CA ALA A 116 -7.99 -11.52 3.00
C ALA A 116 -7.60 -10.05 2.85
N ARG A 117 -6.54 -9.76 2.09
CA ARG A 117 -6.12 -8.39 1.77
C ARG A 117 -7.19 -7.67 0.94
N ALA A 118 -7.75 -8.30 -0.09
CA ALA A 118 -8.79 -7.69 -0.92
C ALA A 118 -10.05 -7.39 -0.09
N ALA A 119 -10.50 -8.34 0.73
CA ALA A 119 -11.62 -8.15 1.63
C ALA A 119 -11.37 -7.01 2.64
N ARG A 120 -10.15 -6.90 3.17
CA ARG A 120 -9.76 -5.80 4.06
C ARG A 120 -9.90 -4.45 3.39
N TYR A 121 -9.28 -4.27 2.22
CA TYR A 121 -9.31 -2.98 1.52
C TYR A 121 -10.73 -2.65 1.07
N GLY A 122 -11.50 -3.62 0.58
CA GLY A 122 -12.92 -3.40 0.25
C GLY A 122 -13.76 -2.90 1.43
N ALA A 123 -13.55 -3.45 2.63
CA ALA A 123 -14.24 -2.96 3.83
C ALA A 123 -13.78 -1.56 4.26
N LEU A 124 -12.49 -1.24 4.11
CA LEU A 124 -11.96 0.10 4.39
C LEU A 124 -12.50 1.13 3.40
N ASP A 125 -12.53 0.81 2.10
CA ASP A 125 -13.07 1.66 1.04
C ASP A 125 -14.57 1.92 1.29
N ALA A 126 -15.34 0.87 1.60
CA ALA A 126 -16.77 1.00 1.91
C ALA A 126 -17.02 1.89 3.13
N ALA A 127 -16.26 1.69 4.22
CA ALA A 127 -16.39 2.51 5.43
C ALA A 127 -15.99 3.98 5.19
N ALA A 128 -14.95 4.21 4.39
CA ALA A 128 -14.54 5.55 4.04
C ALA A 128 -15.58 6.28 3.17
N ALA A 129 -16.17 5.59 2.19
CA ALA A 129 -17.23 6.12 1.36
C ALA A 129 -18.50 6.42 2.18
N GLU A 130 -18.90 5.50 3.06
CA GLU A 130 -20.06 5.65 3.96
C GLU A 130 -19.95 6.88 4.86
N LEU A 131 -18.76 7.15 5.38
CA LEU A 131 -18.52 8.22 6.35
C LEU A 131 -18.00 9.53 5.72
N GLY A 132 -17.72 9.53 4.42
CA GLY A 132 -17.10 10.67 3.74
C GLY A 132 -15.70 11.00 4.28
N ALA A 133 -14.88 9.97 4.52
CA ALA A 133 -13.52 10.16 5.05
C ALA A 133 -12.57 10.75 3.99
N ALA A 134 -11.74 11.70 4.40
CA ALA A 134 -10.74 12.34 3.56
C ALA A 134 -9.42 11.54 3.49
N ALA A 135 -9.17 10.67 4.47
CA ALA A 135 -8.04 9.72 4.42
C ALA A 135 -8.26 8.49 5.32
N VAL A 136 -7.60 7.39 4.96
CA VAL A 136 -7.51 6.15 5.75
C VAL A 136 -6.06 5.88 6.12
N LEU A 137 -5.75 5.90 7.42
CA LEU A 137 -4.39 5.71 7.94
C LEU A 137 -4.14 4.23 8.29
N LEU A 138 -3.01 3.70 7.82
CA LEU A 138 -2.59 2.31 8.00
C LEU A 138 -1.31 2.24 8.84
N GLY A 139 -1.28 1.32 9.81
CA GLY A 139 -0.14 1.09 10.72
C GLY A 139 1.02 0.29 10.10
N HIS A 140 1.45 0.61 8.89
CA HIS A 140 2.62 -0.01 8.27
C HIS A 140 3.90 0.72 8.70
N THR A 141 4.93 -0.06 9.02
CA THR A 141 6.19 0.43 9.62
C THR A 141 7.39 0.33 8.67
N MET A 142 8.55 0.81 9.11
CA MET A 142 9.83 0.63 8.40
C MET A 142 10.17 -0.86 8.22
N ASP A 143 9.85 -1.69 9.22
CA ASP A 143 10.02 -3.13 9.13
C ASP A 143 9.16 -3.72 7.99
N ASP A 144 7.92 -3.24 7.83
CA ASP A 144 7.06 -3.65 6.73
C ASP A 144 7.61 -3.24 5.36
N GLN A 145 8.33 -2.11 5.28
CA GLN A 145 9.04 -1.73 4.07
C GLN A 145 10.15 -2.71 3.75
N ALA A 146 11.02 -2.99 4.71
CA ALA A 146 12.13 -3.91 4.51
C ALA A 146 11.63 -5.32 4.12
N GLU A 147 10.55 -5.80 4.76
CA GLU A 147 9.88 -7.04 4.36
C GLU A 147 9.40 -7.00 2.90
N THR A 148 8.76 -5.89 2.51
CA THR A 148 8.23 -5.71 1.15
C THR A 148 9.34 -5.68 0.11
N VAL A 149 10.46 -5.01 0.41
CA VAL A 149 11.64 -4.95 -0.46
C VAL A 149 12.24 -6.32 -0.67
N LEU A 150 12.48 -7.10 0.40
CA LEU A 150 13.06 -8.44 0.30
C LEU A 150 12.16 -9.39 -0.49
N LEU A 151 10.85 -9.36 -0.25
CA LEU A 151 9.88 -10.12 -1.03
C LEU A 151 9.79 -9.64 -2.48
N GLY A 152 10.04 -8.35 -2.74
CA GLY A 152 10.12 -7.76 -4.07
C GLY A 152 11.34 -8.25 -4.83
N LEU A 153 12.52 -8.21 -4.20
CA LEU A 153 13.78 -8.72 -4.73
C LEU A 153 13.67 -10.19 -5.14
N ALA A 154 13.08 -11.03 -4.28
CA ALA A 154 12.88 -12.45 -4.57
C ALA A 154 11.98 -12.72 -5.80
N ARG A 155 11.07 -11.79 -6.13
CA ARG A 155 10.16 -11.90 -7.29
C ARG A 155 10.75 -11.34 -8.59
N GLY A 156 11.85 -10.57 -8.53
CA GLY A 156 12.58 -10.12 -9.70
C GLY A 156 11.84 -9.14 -10.63
N SER A 157 10.93 -8.30 -10.11
CA SER A 157 10.11 -7.40 -10.94
C SER A 157 10.68 -5.99 -11.11
N GLY A 158 11.99 -5.82 -10.92
CA GLY A 158 12.72 -4.57 -11.15
C GLY A 158 12.52 -3.51 -10.07
N THR A 159 12.88 -2.26 -10.38
CA THR A 159 12.86 -1.12 -9.44
C THR A 159 11.47 -0.89 -8.82
N ALA A 160 10.39 -1.11 -9.58
CA ALA A 160 9.03 -1.02 -9.07
C ALA A 160 8.74 -2.02 -7.93
N SER A 161 9.30 -3.23 -7.97
CA SER A 161 9.09 -4.22 -6.89
C SER A 161 9.84 -3.91 -5.61
N VAL A 162 10.91 -3.12 -5.69
CA VAL A 162 11.74 -2.73 -4.54
C VAL A 162 11.46 -1.31 -4.05
N ALA A 163 10.63 -0.52 -4.76
CA ALA A 163 10.16 0.80 -4.33
C ALA A 163 9.30 0.77 -3.04
N GLY A 164 8.95 -0.42 -2.56
CA GLY A 164 8.20 -0.63 -1.34
C GLY A 164 6.78 -0.06 -1.42
N MET A 165 6.24 0.33 -0.28
CA MET A 165 4.94 0.99 -0.15
C MET A 165 5.11 2.52 -0.25
N ALA A 166 4.22 3.19 -0.97
CA ALA A 166 4.14 4.65 -0.94
C ALA A 166 3.58 5.14 0.41
N ALA A 167 4.06 6.29 0.87
CA ALA A 167 3.55 6.96 2.06
C ALA A 167 2.09 7.39 1.91
N GLN A 168 1.71 7.78 0.69
CA GLN A 168 0.34 8.11 0.31
C GLN A 168 0.00 7.43 -1.02
N ALA A 169 -1.18 6.83 -1.11
CA ALA A 169 -1.71 6.22 -2.33
C ALA A 169 -3.23 6.37 -2.36
N GLY A 170 -3.72 7.31 -3.18
CA GLY A 170 -5.11 7.72 -3.16
C GLY A 170 -5.53 8.16 -1.75
N LEU A 171 -6.58 7.54 -1.22
CA LEU A 171 -7.11 7.81 0.12
C LEU A 171 -6.20 7.29 1.25
N TYR A 172 -5.32 6.34 0.97
CA TYR A 172 -4.55 5.64 1.99
C TYR A 172 -3.27 6.37 2.37
N ARG A 173 -3.02 6.52 3.67
CA ARG A 173 -1.81 7.13 4.23
C ARG A 173 -1.10 6.15 5.18
N ARG A 174 0.23 6.14 5.16
CA ARG A 174 1.08 5.24 5.97
C ARG A 174 2.12 6.06 6.74
N PRO A 175 1.70 6.83 7.77
CA PRO A 175 2.59 7.76 8.45
C PRO A 175 3.79 7.09 9.12
N LEU A 176 3.66 5.82 9.52
CA LEU A 176 4.67 5.14 10.33
C LEU A 176 5.78 4.45 9.52
N LEU A 177 5.83 4.61 8.19
CA LEU A 177 6.85 3.92 7.36
C LEU A 177 8.29 4.32 7.70
N GLY A 178 8.49 5.49 8.31
CA GLY A 178 9.79 5.95 8.80
C GLY A 178 10.13 5.48 10.22
N LEU A 179 9.27 4.70 10.88
CA LEU A 179 9.44 4.27 12.27
C LEU A 179 9.57 2.75 12.38
N ARG A 180 10.45 2.28 13.27
CA ARG A 180 10.63 0.86 13.57
C ARG A 180 9.49 0.35 14.46
N ARG A 181 9.12 -0.93 14.33
CA ARG A 181 8.13 -1.57 15.22
C ARG A 181 8.49 -1.46 16.70
N ALA A 182 9.78 -1.56 17.04
CA ALA A 182 10.25 -1.41 18.42
C ALA A 182 9.89 -0.04 19.03
N VAL A 183 9.94 1.03 18.23
CA VAL A 183 9.54 2.37 18.66
C VAL A 183 8.04 2.43 18.95
N LEU A 184 7.21 1.83 18.09
CA LEU A 184 5.76 1.81 18.30
C LEU A 184 5.32 0.92 19.46
N ALA A 185 6.00 -0.20 19.67
CA ALA A 185 5.82 -1.03 20.85
C ALA A 185 6.14 -0.25 22.13
N GLN A 186 7.26 0.49 22.14
CA GLN A 186 7.61 1.36 23.27
C GLN A 186 6.58 2.49 23.45
N ALA A 187 6.08 3.10 22.36
CA ALA A 187 5.03 4.11 22.44
C ALA A 187 3.75 3.57 23.07
N CYS A 188 3.38 2.31 22.80
CA CYS A 188 2.25 1.66 23.47
C CYS A 188 2.49 1.51 24.98
N VAL A 189 3.67 1.02 25.38
CA VAL A 189 4.05 0.88 26.78
C VAL A 189 4.01 2.23 27.51
N ASP A 190 4.63 3.25 26.91
CA ASP A 190 4.72 4.60 27.47
C ASP A 190 3.33 5.27 27.62
N ALA A 191 2.41 4.94 26.71
CA ALA A 191 1.04 5.43 26.71
C ALA A 191 0.09 4.59 27.57
N GLY A 192 0.55 3.47 28.15
CA GLY A 192 -0.29 2.55 28.93
C GLY A 192 -1.29 1.76 28.09
N LEU A 193 -1.00 1.56 26.80
CA LEU A 193 -1.86 0.83 25.87
C LEU A 193 -1.55 -0.66 25.91
N ALA A 194 -2.59 -1.49 25.86
CA ALA A 194 -2.48 -2.95 25.89
C ALA A 194 -2.78 -3.54 24.50
N PRO A 195 -1.78 -3.66 23.61
CA PRO A 195 -1.99 -4.20 22.28
C PRO A 195 -2.30 -5.70 22.32
N TRP A 196 -3.14 -6.15 21.40
CA TRP A 196 -3.36 -7.56 21.15
C TRP A 196 -2.17 -8.15 20.41
N HIS A 197 -1.62 -9.24 20.95
CA HIS A 197 -0.58 -10.03 20.30
C HIS A 197 -1.21 -11.31 19.75
N ASP A 198 -1.51 -11.33 18.45
CA ASP A 198 -2.07 -12.51 17.79
C ASP A 198 -1.05 -13.68 17.81
N PRO A 199 -1.39 -14.82 18.44
CA PRO A 199 -0.52 -16.00 18.51
C PRO A 199 -0.22 -16.63 17.13
N HIS A 200 -1.09 -16.44 16.13
CA HIS A 200 -0.95 -17.04 14.80
C HIS A 200 -0.10 -16.20 13.83
N ASN A 201 0.33 -14.99 14.21
CA ASN A 201 1.24 -14.17 13.42
C ASN A 201 2.66 -14.77 13.25
N GLY A 202 2.90 -15.96 13.79
CA GLY A 202 4.16 -16.70 13.72
C GLY A 202 4.18 -17.91 12.78
N ASP A 203 3.19 -18.10 11.90
CA ASP A 203 3.17 -19.24 10.98
C ASP A 203 4.20 -19.09 9.83
N ASP A 204 5.31 -19.81 9.94
CA ASP A 204 6.43 -19.79 8.99
C ASP A 204 6.08 -20.32 7.59
N ARG A 205 4.86 -20.84 7.35
CA ARG A 205 4.40 -21.15 5.99
C ARG A 205 4.27 -19.89 5.13
N PHE A 206 3.98 -18.74 5.74
CA PHE A 206 3.88 -17.47 5.02
C PHE A 206 5.26 -16.84 4.80
N ALA A 207 5.55 -16.46 3.54
CA ALA A 207 6.86 -15.91 3.18
C ALA A 207 7.21 -14.66 3.99
N ARG A 208 6.23 -13.79 4.24
CA ARG A 208 6.40 -12.57 5.04
C ARG A 208 6.80 -12.86 6.49
N VAL A 209 6.25 -13.93 7.09
CA VAL A 209 6.62 -14.36 8.44
C VAL A 209 8.07 -14.84 8.49
N ARG A 210 8.50 -15.66 7.52
CA ARG A 210 9.91 -16.09 7.41
C ARG A 210 10.87 -14.91 7.23
N VAL A 211 10.49 -13.93 6.42
CA VAL A 211 11.30 -12.71 6.25
C VAL A 211 11.46 -11.98 7.58
N ARG A 212 10.36 -11.78 8.32
CA ARG A 212 10.35 -11.08 9.61
C ARG A 212 11.11 -11.83 10.71
N ARG A 213 10.93 -13.14 10.82
CA ARG A 213 11.43 -13.94 11.95
C ARG A 213 12.84 -14.49 11.74
N SER A 214 13.28 -14.62 10.49
CA SER A 214 14.55 -15.29 10.19
C SER A 214 15.45 -14.44 9.29
N ILE A 215 14.95 -13.95 8.16
CA ILE A 215 15.81 -13.31 7.16
C ILE A 215 16.27 -11.92 7.63
N LEU A 216 15.36 -11.05 8.06
CA LEU A 216 15.73 -9.72 8.55
C LEU A 216 16.64 -9.80 9.79
N PRO A 217 16.33 -10.60 10.83
CA PRO A 217 17.25 -10.77 11.96
C PRO A 217 18.63 -11.29 11.57
N MET A 218 18.72 -12.22 10.60
CA MET A 218 20.00 -12.70 10.09
C MET A 218 20.75 -11.59 9.34
N LEU A 219 20.09 -10.78 8.51
CA LEU A 219 20.75 -9.67 7.83
C LEU A 219 21.31 -8.64 8.84
N GLU A 220 20.54 -8.32 9.88
CA GLU A 220 20.97 -7.42 10.96
C GLU A 220 22.16 -7.99 11.76
N SER A 221 22.24 -9.32 11.94
CA SER A 221 23.35 -9.95 12.67
C SER A 221 24.61 -10.12 11.83
N GLU A 222 24.47 -10.45 10.54
CA GLU A 222 25.59 -10.86 9.68
C GLU A 222 26.15 -9.72 8.82
N LEU A 223 25.36 -8.70 8.46
CA LEU A 223 25.75 -7.66 7.48
C LEU A 223 25.92 -6.26 8.07
N ASP A 224 25.86 -6.11 9.40
CA ASP A 224 25.84 -4.87 10.21
C ASP A 224 24.45 -4.42 10.66
N ALA A 225 24.41 -3.77 11.83
CA ALA A 225 23.18 -3.22 12.40
C ALA A 225 22.68 -2.05 11.55
N GLY A 226 21.46 -2.15 11.03
CA GLY A 226 20.85 -1.15 10.16
C GLY A 226 20.37 -1.68 8.81
N ALA A 227 20.29 -2.99 8.64
CA ALA A 227 19.84 -3.61 7.38
C ALA A 227 18.41 -3.17 7.02
N THR A 228 17.52 -3.07 8.01
CA THR A 228 16.14 -2.60 7.81
C THR A 228 16.11 -1.15 7.33
N GLU A 229 16.86 -0.26 7.97
CA GLU A 229 16.97 1.14 7.63
C GLU A 229 17.56 1.31 6.22
N ALA A 230 18.56 0.50 5.86
CA ALA A 230 19.16 0.49 4.53
C ALA A 230 18.17 0.02 3.45
N LEU A 231 17.40 -1.03 3.71
CA LEU A 231 16.35 -1.50 2.80
C LEU A 231 15.23 -0.47 2.63
N ALA A 232 14.81 0.19 3.72
CA ALA A 232 13.81 1.26 3.66
C ALA A 232 14.30 2.46 2.84
N ARG A 233 15.55 2.91 3.04
CA ARG A 233 16.16 3.97 2.21
C ARG A 233 16.27 3.58 0.75
N THR A 234 16.63 2.32 0.47
CA THR A 234 16.69 1.80 -0.92
C THR A 234 15.31 1.85 -1.57
N ALA A 235 14.25 1.52 -0.82
CA ALA A 235 12.88 1.60 -1.30
C ALA A 235 12.45 3.04 -1.61
N GLU A 236 12.84 3.99 -0.77
CA GLU A 236 12.57 5.41 -0.98
C GLU A 236 13.25 5.93 -2.25
N ILE A 237 14.55 5.72 -2.42
CA ILE A 237 15.31 6.12 -3.62
C ILE A 237 14.71 5.48 -4.88
N ALA A 238 14.43 4.18 -4.85
CA ALA A 238 13.84 3.48 -5.99
C ALA A 238 12.44 3.99 -6.34
N ARG A 239 11.70 4.51 -5.36
CA ARG A 239 10.38 5.11 -5.57
C ARG A 239 10.49 6.51 -6.16
N GLU A 240 11.35 7.36 -5.62
CA GLU A 240 11.63 8.70 -6.16
C GLU A 240 12.00 8.62 -7.64
N ASP A 241 12.91 7.71 -7.99
CA ASP A 241 13.30 7.45 -9.37
C ASP A 241 12.13 6.95 -10.23
N SER A 242 11.31 6.03 -9.69
CA SER A 242 10.17 5.51 -10.44
C SER A 242 9.11 6.56 -10.68
N GLU A 243 8.75 7.34 -9.67
CA GLU A 243 7.75 8.41 -9.74
C GLU A 243 8.21 9.56 -10.65
N ALA A 244 9.50 9.89 -10.66
CA ALA A 244 10.06 10.84 -11.62
C ALA A 244 9.91 10.34 -13.06
N LEU A 245 10.26 9.08 -13.32
CA LEU A 245 10.13 8.48 -14.65
C LEU A 245 8.67 8.28 -15.08
N ASP A 246 7.78 7.95 -14.15
CA ASP A 246 6.35 7.81 -14.43
C ASP A 246 5.74 9.17 -14.79
N ARG A 247 6.07 10.25 -14.06
CA ARG A 247 5.63 11.61 -14.42
C ARG A 247 6.11 12.06 -15.79
N MET A 248 7.38 11.82 -16.13
CA MET A 248 7.91 12.14 -17.47
C MET A 248 7.15 11.40 -18.58
N VAL A 249 6.69 10.18 -18.30
CA VAL A 249 5.94 9.38 -19.28
C VAL A 249 4.50 9.83 -19.35
N ASP A 250 3.87 10.16 -18.23
CA ASP A 250 2.51 10.70 -18.19
C ASP A 250 2.42 12.02 -18.97
N GLU A 251 3.37 12.95 -18.75
CA GLU A 251 3.45 14.23 -19.49
C GLU A 251 3.56 14.02 -21.01
N VAL A 252 4.42 13.08 -21.43
CA VAL A 252 4.61 12.79 -22.85
C VAL A 252 3.43 12.03 -23.45
N ALA A 253 2.73 11.20 -22.67
CA ALA A 253 1.59 10.43 -23.15
C ALA A 253 0.44 11.32 -23.62
N GLU A 254 0.22 12.46 -22.96
CA GLU A 254 -0.80 13.45 -23.34
C GLU A 254 -0.61 13.98 -24.77
N GLU A 255 0.63 14.05 -25.25
CA GLU A 255 0.96 14.55 -26.58
C GLU A 255 1.08 13.43 -27.64
N LEU A 256 1.60 12.26 -27.25
CA LEU A 256 1.97 11.21 -28.21
C LEU A 256 0.90 10.15 -28.46
N VAL A 257 -0.02 9.96 -27.52
CA VAL A 257 -1.08 8.94 -27.67
C VAL A 257 -2.14 9.50 -28.60
N GLU A 258 -2.21 8.94 -29.81
CA GLU A 258 -3.30 9.23 -30.74
C GLU A 258 -4.40 8.20 -30.56
N LEU A 259 -5.60 8.67 -30.22
CA LEU A 259 -6.80 7.84 -30.12
C LEU A 259 -7.42 7.64 -31.51
N GLU A 260 -7.81 6.41 -31.80
CA GLU A 260 -8.46 6.00 -33.04
C GLU A 260 -9.80 5.30 -32.71
N GLU A 261 -10.73 5.18 -33.67
CA GLU A 261 -12.07 4.61 -33.43
C GLU A 261 -12.08 3.22 -32.77
N ALA A 262 -11.02 2.43 -32.97
CA ALA A 262 -10.91 1.07 -32.45
C ALA A 262 -9.63 0.81 -31.62
N GLY A 263 -8.96 1.86 -31.15
CA GLY A 263 -7.71 1.70 -30.40
C GLY A 263 -6.93 2.99 -30.18
N CYS A 264 -5.63 2.84 -29.96
CA CYS A 264 -4.72 3.97 -29.84
C CYS A 264 -3.37 3.63 -30.44
N SER A 265 -2.59 4.63 -30.81
CA SER A 265 -1.30 4.41 -31.45
C SER A 265 -0.20 5.33 -30.93
N LEU A 266 1.02 4.80 -30.90
CA LEU A 266 2.23 5.48 -30.44
C LEU A 266 3.24 5.62 -31.59
N PRO A 267 3.97 6.75 -31.68
CA PRO A 267 4.94 6.98 -32.74
C PRO A 267 6.22 6.14 -32.54
N VAL A 268 6.61 5.36 -33.56
CA VAL A 268 7.75 4.42 -33.47
C VAL A 268 9.09 5.17 -33.32
N ASP A 269 9.23 6.32 -33.96
CA ASP A 269 10.44 7.15 -33.91
C ASP A 269 10.72 7.64 -32.48
N TRP A 270 9.71 8.14 -31.76
CA TRP A 270 9.86 8.50 -30.36
C TRP A 270 10.23 7.29 -29.51
N LEU A 271 9.52 6.17 -29.68
CA LEU A 271 9.81 4.94 -28.92
C LEU A 271 11.24 4.44 -29.18
N ALA A 272 11.73 4.54 -30.41
CA ALA A 272 13.08 4.12 -30.80
C ALA A 272 14.16 5.08 -30.31
N ALA A 273 13.90 6.39 -30.32
CA ALA A 273 14.85 7.42 -29.90
C ALA A 273 15.06 7.46 -28.37
N ASN A 274 14.09 6.96 -27.59
CA ASN A 274 14.11 7.04 -26.14
C ASN A 274 14.68 5.77 -25.46
N PRO A 275 15.30 5.90 -24.27
CA PRO A 275 15.78 4.76 -23.49
C PRO A 275 14.70 3.72 -23.19
N ALA A 276 15.10 2.47 -23.02
CA ALA A 276 14.18 1.37 -22.71
C ALA A 276 13.32 1.63 -21.46
N ALA A 277 13.84 2.39 -20.48
CA ALA A 277 13.09 2.77 -19.29
C ALA A 277 11.83 3.57 -19.62
N LEU A 278 11.93 4.60 -20.47
CA LEU A 278 10.80 5.44 -20.89
C LEU A 278 9.91 4.71 -21.89
N ARG A 279 10.49 4.11 -22.93
CA ARG A 279 9.74 3.34 -23.94
C ARG A 279 8.85 2.27 -23.30
N ASN A 280 9.41 1.46 -22.41
CA ASN A 280 8.68 0.35 -21.81
C ASN A 280 7.63 0.84 -20.79
N ARG A 281 7.84 2.00 -20.14
CA ARG A 281 6.84 2.62 -19.27
C ARG A 281 5.67 3.14 -20.09
N LEU A 282 5.91 3.84 -21.20
CA LEU A 282 4.84 4.33 -22.08
C LEU A 282 4.00 3.19 -22.66
N ILE A 283 4.64 2.11 -23.13
CA ILE A 283 3.94 0.90 -23.61
C ILE A 283 3.01 0.33 -22.52
N ARG A 284 3.49 0.22 -21.28
CA ARG A 284 2.68 -0.30 -20.16
C ARG A 284 1.59 0.68 -19.72
N LEU A 285 1.86 1.98 -19.77
CA LEU A 285 0.90 3.03 -19.44
C LEU A 285 -0.31 2.93 -20.37
N VAL A 286 -0.07 2.94 -21.68
CA VAL A 286 -1.12 2.85 -22.70
C VAL A 286 -1.92 1.56 -22.58
N ALA A 287 -1.25 0.41 -22.44
CA ALA A 287 -1.94 -0.87 -22.23
C ALA A 287 -2.86 -0.85 -21.00
N ARG A 288 -2.41 -0.23 -19.90
CA ARG A 288 -3.17 -0.15 -18.65
C ARG A 288 -4.33 0.83 -18.72
N VAL A 289 -4.09 2.04 -19.21
CA VAL A 289 -5.07 3.14 -19.19
C VAL A 289 -6.16 2.92 -20.24
N GLU A 290 -5.78 2.56 -21.46
CA GLU A 290 -6.74 2.45 -22.58
C GLU A 290 -7.44 1.08 -22.63
N PHE A 291 -6.81 0.02 -22.11
CA PHE A 291 -7.32 -1.35 -22.25
C PHE A 291 -7.45 -2.13 -20.93
N GLY A 292 -7.09 -1.52 -19.79
CA GLY A 292 -7.09 -2.24 -18.50
C GLY A 292 -6.09 -3.41 -18.44
N ALA A 293 -5.14 -3.48 -19.38
CA ALA A 293 -4.25 -4.62 -19.53
C ALA A 293 -2.94 -4.42 -18.75
N ALA A 294 -2.66 -5.32 -17.81
CA ALA A 294 -1.41 -5.35 -17.07
C ALA A 294 -0.39 -6.25 -17.79
N LEU A 295 0.66 -5.63 -18.37
CA LEU A 295 1.70 -6.36 -19.09
C LEU A 295 2.82 -6.81 -18.16
N SER A 296 3.18 -8.08 -18.24
CA SER A 296 4.43 -8.60 -17.68
C SER A 296 5.65 -8.00 -18.38
N ARG A 297 6.84 -8.17 -17.80
CA ARG A 297 8.09 -7.73 -18.43
C ARG A 297 8.30 -8.41 -19.79
N ALA A 298 8.03 -9.71 -19.89
CA ALA A 298 8.17 -10.46 -21.15
C ALA A 298 7.25 -9.88 -22.23
N GLN A 299 5.96 -9.70 -21.92
CA GLN A 299 4.98 -9.11 -22.83
C GLN A 299 5.33 -7.67 -23.22
N THR A 300 5.84 -6.86 -22.29
CA THR A 300 6.30 -5.50 -22.60
C THR A 300 7.45 -5.53 -23.62
N LEU A 301 8.39 -6.46 -23.46
CA LEU A 301 9.51 -6.60 -24.40
C LEU A 301 9.08 -7.13 -25.77
N GLU A 302 8.06 -7.99 -25.83
CA GLU A 302 7.47 -8.43 -27.10
C GLU A 302 6.92 -7.25 -27.89
N VAL A 303 6.20 -6.32 -27.25
CA VAL A 303 5.75 -5.08 -27.88
C VAL A 303 6.95 -4.20 -28.27
N ALA A 304 7.92 -4.02 -27.36
CA ALA A 304 9.10 -3.20 -27.64
C ALA A 304 9.92 -3.71 -28.84
N ARG A 305 9.94 -5.02 -29.11
CA ARG A 305 10.62 -5.60 -30.29
C ARG A 305 10.02 -5.13 -31.62
N LEU A 306 8.72 -4.80 -31.67
CA LEU A 306 8.10 -4.19 -32.86
C LEU A 306 8.72 -2.83 -33.21
N VAL A 307 9.31 -2.16 -32.22
CA VAL A 307 10.04 -0.90 -32.39
C VAL A 307 11.51 -1.18 -32.71
N THR A 308 12.22 -1.92 -31.85
CA THR A 308 13.69 -1.95 -31.83
C THR A 308 14.33 -3.03 -32.68
N ASP A 309 13.60 -4.07 -33.07
CA ASP A 309 14.13 -5.19 -33.85
C ASP A 309 13.17 -5.55 -34.99
N TRP A 310 12.65 -4.54 -35.69
CA TRP A 310 11.63 -4.76 -36.72
C TRP A 310 12.21 -5.32 -38.02
N HIS A 311 11.64 -6.44 -38.46
CA HIS A 311 11.98 -7.14 -39.70
C HIS A 311 10.74 -7.73 -40.38
N GLY A 312 9.56 -7.10 -40.21
CA GLY A 312 8.29 -7.53 -40.78
C GLY A 312 7.48 -8.49 -39.91
N GLN A 313 7.61 -8.39 -38.58
CA GLN A 313 6.84 -9.23 -37.66
C GLN A 313 5.33 -9.02 -37.79
N LYS A 314 4.56 -10.06 -37.46
CA LYS A 314 3.10 -9.96 -37.33
C LYS A 314 2.71 -9.32 -36.00
N ALA A 315 1.42 -9.05 -35.84
CA ALA A 315 0.84 -8.58 -34.58
C ALA A 315 1.19 -9.49 -33.39
N VAL A 316 1.42 -8.85 -32.24
CA VAL A 316 1.57 -9.49 -30.93
C VAL A 316 0.19 -9.56 -30.28
N HIS A 317 -0.20 -10.76 -29.85
CA HIS A 317 -1.47 -10.99 -29.17
C HIS A 317 -1.22 -11.19 -27.68
N LEU A 318 -1.77 -10.30 -26.86
CA LEU A 318 -1.62 -10.27 -25.41
C LEU A 318 -3.01 -10.40 -24.77
N PRO A 319 -3.12 -10.73 -23.47
CA PRO A 319 -4.41 -10.77 -22.79
C PRO A 319 -5.15 -9.43 -22.93
N GLY A 320 -6.31 -9.46 -23.60
CA GLY A 320 -7.18 -8.29 -23.81
C GLY A 320 -6.75 -7.33 -24.92
N ILE A 321 -5.51 -7.41 -25.44
CA ILE A 321 -4.99 -6.46 -26.43
C ILE A 321 -4.23 -7.13 -27.56
N ARG A 322 -4.35 -6.55 -28.76
CA ARG A 322 -3.53 -6.86 -29.92
C ARG A 322 -2.68 -5.64 -30.25
N VAL A 323 -1.39 -5.84 -30.48
CA VAL A 323 -0.43 -4.77 -30.76
C VAL A 323 0.34 -5.07 -32.04
N GLU A 324 0.38 -4.12 -32.97
CA GLU A 324 1.10 -4.28 -34.23
C GLU A 324 1.81 -2.99 -34.66
N ARG A 325 2.76 -3.11 -35.58
CA ARG A 325 3.41 -1.95 -36.19
C ARG A 325 2.83 -1.68 -37.57
N THR A 326 2.28 -0.48 -37.76
CA THR A 326 1.66 -0.05 -39.02
C THR A 326 2.05 1.39 -39.31
N ALA A 327 2.53 1.66 -40.53
CA ALA A 327 2.83 3.01 -41.02
C ALA A 327 3.71 3.89 -40.08
N GLY A 328 4.70 3.29 -39.40
CA GLY A 328 5.57 4.02 -38.46
C GLY A 328 4.97 4.27 -37.08
N ARG A 329 3.85 3.61 -36.76
CA ARG A 329 3.22 3.63 -35.43
C ARG A 329 3.12 2.23 -34.83
N ILE A 330 3.09 2.16 -33.51
CA ILE A 330 2.68 0.97 -32.76
C ILE A 330 1.20 1.16 -32.42
N VAL A 331 0.35 0.34 -33.01
CA VAL A 331 -1.10 0.40 -32.87
C VAL A 331 -1.55 -0.66 -31.88
N PHE A 332 -2.30 -0.23 -30.86
CA PHE A 332 -2.95 -1.07 -29.87
C PHE A 332 -4.44 -1.13 -30.18
N THR A 333 -5.01 -2.33 -30.14
CA THR A 333 -6.44 -2.57 -30.36
C THR A 333 -6.94 -3.59 -29.34
N ALA A 334 -8.23 -3.55 -29.02
CA ALA A 334 -8.84 -4.60 -28.20
C ALA A 334 -8.74 -5.94 -28.95
N ALA A 335 -8.34 -7.00 -28.24
CA ALA A 335 -8.41 -8.33 -28.83
C ALA A 335 -9.90 -8.73 -29.00
N PRO A 336 -10.31 -9.30 -30.15
CA PRO A 336 -11.67 -9.83 -30.29
C PRO A 336 -11.92 -10.90 -29.21
N GLU A 337 -13.11 -10.87 -28.58
CA GLU A 337 -13.49 -11.90 -27.62
C GLU A 337 -13.34 -13.29 -28.25
N PRO A 338 -12.81 -14.29 -27.51
CA PRO A 338 -12.84 -15.65 -27.99
C PRO A 338 -14.30 -16.04 -28.24
N ALA A 339 -14.62 -16.47 -29.46
CA ALA A 339 -15.96 -16.97 -29.77
C ALA A 339 -16.36 -18.05 -28.75
N PRO A 340 -17.63 -18.09 -28.29
CA PRO A 340 -18.07 -19.13 -27.38
C PRO A 340 -17.79 -20.51 -27.99
N SER A 341 -17.14 -21.37 -27.20
CA SER A 341 -16.83 -22.75 -27.60
C SER A 341 -18.14 -23.46 -27.97
N PRO A 342 -18.19 -24.25 -29.07
CA PRO A 342 -19.39 -24.99 -29.47
C PRO A 342 -19.73 -26.18 -28.55
N ALA A 343 -19.31 -26.13 -27.28
CA ALA A 343 -19.55 -27.18 -26.29
C ALA A 343 -20.73 -26.89 -25.33
N ASP A 344 -21.36 -25.71 -25.41
CA ASP A 344 -22.56 -25.34 -24.63
C ASP A 344 -23.81 -25.20 -25.53
N SER A 345 -24.09 -26.20 -26.36
CA SER A 345 -25.35 -26.32 -27.10
C SER A 345 -25.89 -27.74 -27.09
#